data_AF-A0A7K4VP10-F1
#
_entry.id   AF-A0A7K4VP10-F1
#
_cell.length_a   1.000
_cell.length_b   1.000
_cell.length_c   1.000
_cell.angle_alpha   90.00
_cell.angle_beta   90.00
_cell.angle_gamma   90.00
#
_symmetry.space_group_name_H-M   'P 1'
#
loop_
_entity.id
_entity.type
_entity.pdbx_description
1 polymer ?
#
loop_
_entity_poly.entity_id
_entity_poly.type
_entity_poly.pdbx_seq_one_letter_code
_entity_poly.pdbx_strand_id
1 'polypeptide(L)'
;GRKLGYTFNHRNLHNVSLGQGQEVVAEQALDVAAEEGHWVILQNIHLVAKWLSSLEKRLEQLSQGSHRDFRVFLSAEPAPCPESHIIPQGILQNSIKITSEAPTGIHANLHKALDNFSQDTLEMCSQEKEFRSILFALCYFHAVVAERRKFGPQGWNRPYPFSTGDLTISVNVLYNYLQASSKVPYDDLRYLVGEIMYGGHITDDWDRRLCRTYLEEFIKPEMLEGELCLAPGFPLPGNMDYNGYHQYIDDALPPESPYLYGLHPNAEIGFLTQRSERLLRTVLELQPRDSSTGQGVQTLLEEMLEKLPEEFNMAELLARVEERTPYAVVALQECERMNALTAEMRRSLAELELGLK
;
A
#
# COMPACT_ATOMS: atom_id res chain seq x y z
N GLY A 1 22.53 14.04 -14.13
CA GLY A 1 22.30 13.97 -15.58
C GLY A 1 22.53 15.32 -16.25
N ARG A 2 21.46 16.02 -16.61
CA ARG A 2 21.51 17.23 -17.48
C ARG A 2 22.50 18.32 -17.06
N LYS A 3 22.50 18.73 -15.78
CA LYS A 3 23.44 19.76 -15.26
C LYS A 3 24.93 19.34 -15.37
N LEU A 4 25.20 18.04 -15.42
CA LEU A 4 26.56 17.48 -15.48
C LEU A 4 26.93 17.00 -16.90
N GLY A 5 26.14 17.34 -17.92
CA GLY A 5 26.43 16.98 -19.32
C GLY A 5 26.10 15.54 -19.72
N TYR A 6 25.53 14.72 -18.81
CA TYR A 6 25.08 13.37 -19.10
C TYR A 6 23.67 13.38 -19.69
N THR A 7 23.58 13.17 -21.01
CA THR A 7 22.33 13.26 -21.78
C THR A 7 22.32 12.25 -22.93
N PHE A 8 21.11 11.89 -23.40
CA PHE A 8 20.95 11.04 -24.58
C PHE A 8 21.60 11.65 -25.83
N ASN A 9 21.57 12.98 -25.97
CA ASN A 9 22.16 13.70 -27.10
C ASN A 9 23.68 13.52 -27.16
N HIS A 10 24.33 13.53 -25.99
CA HIS A 10 25.78 13.29 -25.89
C HIS A 10 26.15 11.80 -25.89
N ARG A 11 25.16 10.89 -26.00
CA ARG A 11 25.35 9.43 -26.01
C ARG A 11 26.15 8.87 -24.83
N ASN A 12 26.21 9.62 -23.74
CA ASN A 12 26.88 9.27 -22.50
C ASN A 12 25.89 8.91 -21.37
N LEU A 13 24.60 8.82 -21.69
CA LEU A 13 23.55 8.36 -20.81
C LEU A 13 22.77 7.23 -21.50
N HIS A 14 22.84 6.05 -20.91
CA HIS A 14 22.11 4.86 -21.35
C HIS A 14 20.93 4.63 -20.40
N ASN A 15 19.72 4.49 -20.92
CA ASN A 15 18.53 4.21 -20.13
C ASN A 15 17.85 2.97 -20.69
N VAL A 16 17.81 1.90 -19.90
CA VAL A 16 17.27 0.60 -20.29
C VAL A 16 16.18 0.21 -19.31
N SER A 17 14.95 0.10 -19.82
CA SER A 17 13.83 -0.44 -19.06
C SER A 17 13.84 -1.96 -19.19
N LEU A 18 14.07 -2.66 -18.09
CA LEU A 18 14.22 -4.11 -18.09
C LEU A 18 12.86 -4.80 -18.20
N GLY A 19 12.84 -5.79 -19.08
CA GLY A 19 11.73 -6.67 -19.40
C GLY A 19 12.30 -7.84 -20.20
N GLN A 20 11.44 -8.67 -20.79
CA GLN A 20 11.89 -9.87 -21.50
C GLN A 20 12.87 -9.53 -22.64
N GLY A 21 14.11 -10.03 -22.56
CA GLY A 21 15.13 -9.92 -23.62
C GLY A 21 15.94 -8.61 -23.60
N GLN A 22 15.74 -7.74 -22.61
CA GLN A 22 16.48 -6.47 -22.48
C GLN A 22 17.81 -6.63 -21.74
N GLU A 23 18.10 -7.82 -21.20
CA GLU A 23 19.30 -8.09 -20.39
C GLU A 23 20.57 -7.89 -21.21
N VAL A 24 20.58 -8.35 -22.46
CA VAL A 24 21.75 -8.22 -23.36
C VAL A 24 22.07 -6.75 -23.66
N VAL A 25 21.05 -5.92 -23.83
CA VAL A 25 21.21 -4.48 -24.07
C VAL A 25 21.77 -3.79 -22.83
N ALA A 26 21.30 -4.18 -21.64
CA ALA A 26 21.82 -3.68 -20.38
C ALA A 26 23.29 -4.04 -20.19
N GLU A 27 23.70 -5.28 -20.46
CA GLU A 27 25.10 -5.72 -20.36
C GLU A 27 26.02 -4.93 -21.30
N GLN A 28 25.60 -4.73 -22.57
CA GLN A 28 26.37 -3.93 -23.53
C GLN A 28 26.49 -2.47 -23.10
N ALA A 29 25.42 -1.88 -22.55
CA ALA A 29 25.45 -0.52 -22.03
C ALA A 29 26.41 -0.39 -20.83
N LEU A 30 26.46 -1.39 -19.95
CA LEU A 30 27.38 -1.43 -18.82
C LEU A 30 28.84 -1.48 -19.28
N ASP A 31 29.16 -2.28 -20.30
CA ASP A 31 30.52 -2.38 -20.84
C ASP A 31 31.02 -1.08 -21.44
N VAL A 32 30.24 -0.50 -22.35
CA VAL A 32 30.59 0.78 -22.97
C VAL A 32 30.71 1.88 -21.91
N ALA A 33 29.83 1.86 -20.91
CA ALA A 33 29.86 2.87 -19.86
C ALA A 33 31.02 2.73 -18.89
N ALA A 34 31.46 1.50 -18.63
CA ALA A 34 32.63 1.21 -17.81
C ALA A 34 33.92 1.69 -18.47
N GLU A 35 34.05 1.56 -19.78
CA GLU A 35 35.22 2.04 -20.55
C GLU A 35 35.22 3.56 -20.72
N GLU A 36 34.08 4.13 -21.14
CA GLU A 36 33.97 5.55 -21.57
C GLU A 36 33.52 6.50 -20.44
N GLY A 37 33.16 5.98 -19.26
CA GLY A 37 32.71 6.81 -18.14
C GLY A 37 31.28 7.33 -18.25
N HIS A 38 30.40 6.56 -18.88
CA HIS A 38 29.00 6.93 -19.08
C HIS A 38 28.12 6.57 -17.87
N TRP A 39 26.88 7.04 -17.90
CA TRP A 39 25.88 6.70 -16.88
C TRP A 39 24.88 5.70 -17.45
N VAL A 40 24.58 4.66 -16.69
CA VAL A 40 23.58 3.64 -17.04
C VAL A 40 22.44 3.69 -16.05
N ILE A 41 21.22 3.80 -16.53
CA ILE A 41 19.99 3.69 -15.75
C ILE A 41 19.31 2.38 -16.16
N LEU A 42 19.23 1.44 -15.22
CA LEU A 42 18.51 0.19 -15.37
C LEU A 42 17.19 0.30 -14.60
N GLN A 43 16.08 0.32 -15.31
CA GLN A 43 14.76 0.45 -14.70
C GLN A 43 14.10 -0.92 -14.53
N ASN A 44 13.30 -1.07 -13.49
CA ASN A 44 12.46 -2.25 -13.23
C ASN A 44 13.26 -3.55 -13.08
N ILE A 45 14.41 -3.50 -12.37
CA ILE A 45 15.29 -4.68 -12.22
C ILE A 45 14.58 -5.87 -11.54
N HIS A 46 13.53 -5.60 -10.74
CA HIS A 46 12.70 -6.60 -10.08
C HIS A 46 11.91 -7.50 -11.07
N LEU A 47 11.73 -7.08 -12.32
CA LEU A 47 11.03 -7.88 -13.33
C LEU A 47 11.91 -8.98 -13.95
N VAL A 48 13.23 -8.94 -13.76
CA VAL A 48 14.21 -9.86 -14.37
C VAL A 48 14.98 -10.66 -13.31
N ALA A 49 14.24 -11.25 -12.36
CA ALA A 49 14.80 -11.95 -11.19
C ALA A 49 15.91 -12.97 -11.51
N LYS A 50 15.77 -13.73 -12.62
CA LYS A 50 16.75 -14.75 -13.02
C LYS A 50 18.11 -14.16 -13.43
N TRP A 51 18.13 -12.92 -13.93
CA TRP A 51 19.33 -12.25 -14.41
C TRP A 51 20.06 -11.47 -13.30
N LEU A 52 19.40 -11.18 -12.17
CA LEU A 52 19.98 -10.35 -11.10
C LEU A 52 21.28 -10.91 -10.52
N SER A 53 21.43 -12.24 -10.44
CA SER A 53 22.68 -12.87 -9.97
C SER A 53 23.84 -12.69 -10.96
N SER A 54 23.55 -12.63 -12.27
CA SER A 54 24.54 -12.29 -13.29
C SER A 54 24.90 -10.80 -13.23
N LEU A 55 23.89 -9.93 -13.09
CA LEU A 55 24.09 -8.49 -12.90
C LEU A 55 24.97 -8.19 -11.67
N GLU A 56 24.73 -8.87 -10.55
CA GLU A 56 25.54 -8.73 -9.33
C GLU A 56 27.03 -9.00 -9.59
N LYS A 57 27.33 -10.15 -10.20
CA LYS A 57 28.71 -10.52 -10.56
C LYS A 57 29.32 -9.52 -11.53
N ARG A 58 28.53 -9.01 -12.49
CA ARG A 58 29.01 -8.02 -13.45
C ARG A 58 29.34 -6.70 -12.77
N LEU A 59 28.46 -6.20 -11.89
CA LEU A 59 28.71 -4.96 -11.15
C LEU A 59 29.94 -5.09 -10.24
N GLU A 60 30.15 -6.26 -9.63
CA GLU A 60 31.36 -6.53 -8.85
C GLU A 60 32.63 -6.49 -9.71
N GLN A 61 32.62 -7.12 -10.90
CA GLN A 61 33.73 -7.05 -11.85
C GLN A 61 34.01 -5.62 -12.31
N LEU A 62 32.97 -4.88 -12.71
CA LEU A 62 33.08 -3.50 -13.18
C LEU A 62 33.46 -2.53 -12.05
N SER A 63 33.27 -2.89 -10.77
CA SER A 63 33.74 -2.06 -9.66
C SER A 63 35.27 -1.93 -9.64
N GLN A 64 35.99 -2.87 -10.26
CA GLN A 64 37.45 -2.89 -10.31
C GLN A 64 37.95 -2.42 -11.68
N GLY A 65 38.48 -1.19 -11.75
CA GLY A 65 39.18 -0.70 -12.93
C GLY A 65 38.33 0.00 -14.00
N SER A 66 37.03 0.24 -13.74
CA SER A 66 36.20 1.09 -14.62
C SER A 66 36.58 2.56 -14.55
N HIS A 67 36.17 3.31 -15.57
CA HIS A 67 36.35 4.75 -15.66
C HIS A 67 35.78 5.47 -14.41
N ARG A 68 36.49 6.48 -13.91
CA ARG A 68 36.16 7.16 -12.64
C ARG A 68 34.75 7.77 -12.60
N ASP A 69 34.24 8.17 -13.76
CA ASP A 69 32.93 8.82 -13.89
C ASP A 69 31.79 7.85 -14.22
N PHE A 70 32.08 6.56 -14.39
CA PHE A 70 31.09 5.50 -14.59
C PHE A 70 30.11 5.42 -13.42
N ARG A 71 28.81 5.46 -13.69
CA ARG A 71 27.76 5.34 -12.68
C ARG A 71 26.64 4.44 -13.17
N VAL A 72 26.13 3.60 -12.27
CA VAL A 72 24.95 2.77 -12.52
C VAL A 72 23.85 3.17 -11.54
N PHE A 73 22.65 3.40 -12.07
CA PHE A 73 21.43 3.68 -11.31
C PHE A 73 20.47 2.53 -11.53
N LEU A 74 19.98 1.93 -10.44
CA LEU A 74 19.05 0.82 -10.48
C LEU A 74 17.70 1.31 -9.92
N SER A 75 16.59 1.04 -10.63
CA SER A 75 15.25 1.21 -10.08
C SER A 75 14.58 -0.14 -9.86
N ALA A 76 14.02 -0.32 -8.66
CA ALA A 76 13.29 -1.51 -8.27
C ALA A 76 12.12 -1.14 -7.35
N GLU A 77 11.05 -1.91 -7.41
CA GLU A 77 10.05 -1.91 -6.35
C GLU A 77 10.54 -2.79 -5.20
N PRO A 78 10.30 -2.39 -3.94
CA PRO A 78 10.63 -3.22 -2.79
C PRO A 78 9.75 -4.49 -2.79
N ALA A 79 10.33 -5.59 -2.32
CA ALA A 79 9.57 -6.82 -2.14
C ALA A 79 8.46 -6.63 -1.09
N PRO A 80 7.28 -7.25 -1.29
CA PRO A 80 6.15 -7.11 -0.36
C PRO A 80 6.44 -7.69 1.03
N CYS A 81 7.28 -8.72 1.11
CA CYS A 81 7.78 -9.29 2.35
C CYS A 81 9.26 -9.70 2.25
N PRO A 82 10.01 -9.77 3.38
CA PRO A 82 11.42 -10.16 3.38
C PRO A 82 11.70 -11.50 2.69
N GLU A 83 10.81 -12.48 2.83
CA GLU A 83 10.96 -13.83 2.27
C GLU A 83 10.81 -13.85 0.74
N SER A 84 10.12 -12.86 0.18
CA SER A 84 9.92 -12.70 -1.26
C SER A 84 11.00 -11.84 -1.93
N HIS A 85 12.04 -11.45 -1.19
CA HIS A 85 13.04 -10.53 -1.70
C HIS A 85 13.93 -11.17 -2.77
N ILE A 86 13.89 -10.61 -3.98
CA ILE A 86 14.58 -11.15 -5.15
C ILE A 86 15.90 -10.43 -5.49
N ILE A 87 16.15 -9.24 -4.92
CA ILE A 87 17.36 -8.48 -5.24
C ILE A 87 18.54 -9.09 -4.46
N PRO A 88 19.63 -9.46 -5.14
CA PRO A 88 20.80 -10.02 -4.47
C PRO A 88 21.38 -9.09 -3.42
N GLN A 89 21.82 -9.70 -2.32
CA GLN A 89 22.35 -8.98 -1.16
C GLN A 89 23.58 -8.14 -1.52
N GLY A 90 24.47 -8.60 -2.40
CA GLY A 90 25.65 -7.84 -2.80
C GLY A 90 25.31 -6.58 -3.58
N ILE A 91 24.29 -6.63 -4.46
CA ILE A 91 23.77 -5.41 -5.11
C ILE A 91 23.28 -4.44 -4.04
N LEU A 92 22.48 -4.90 -3.08
CA LEU A 92 22.01 -4.03 -2.01
C LEU A 92 23.18 -3.50 -1.19
N GLN A 93 24.00 -4.34 -0.58
CA GLN A 93 25.08 -3.93 0.32
C GLN A 93 26.06 -2.93 -0.33
N ASN A 94 26.42 -3.15 -1.60
CA ASN A 94 27.39 -2.31 -2.31
C ASN A 94 26.75 -1.09 -3.01
N SER A 95 25.43 -0.88 -2.88
CA SER A 95 24.73 0.26 -3.45
C SER A 95 24.34 1.32 -2.40
N ILE A 96 24.31 2.57 -2.86
CA ILE A 96 23.62 3.66 -2.16
C ILE A 96 22.12 3.48 -2.40
N LYS A 97 21.34 3.23 -1.34
CA LYS A 97 19.88 3.11 -1.43
C LYS A 97 19.24 4.47 -1.25
N ILE A 98 18.38 4.84 -2.19
CA ILE A 98 17.52 6.02 -2.09
C ILE A 98 16.08 5.51 -2.20
N THR A 99 15.29 5.72 -1.17
CA THR A 99 13.87 5.36 -1.14
C THR A 99 13.05 6.60 -1.48
N SER A 100 12.25 6.51 -2.54
CA SER A 100 11.25 7.52 -2.88
C SER A 100 9.90 7.04 -2.35
N GLU A 101 9.60 7.39 -1.10
CA GLU A 101 8.29 7.11 -0.52
C GLU A 101 7.34 8.25 -0.88
N ALA A 102 6.08 7.91 -1.20
CA ALA A 102 5.05 8.93 -1.32
C ALA A 102 4.92 9.64 0.05
N PRO A 103 4.74 10.98 0.07
CA PRO A 103 4.55 11.66 1.33
C PRO A 103 3.31 11.10 2.03
N THR A 104 3.42 10.93 3.34
CA THR A 104 2.35 10.34 4.16
C THR A 104 1.52 11.44 4.80
N GLY A 105 0.29 11.11 5.17
CA GLY A 105 -0.63 12.06 5.79
C GLY A 105 -1.54 12.76 4.80
N ILE A 106 -2.63 13.28 5.34
CA ILE A 106 -3.70 13.91 4.54
C ILE A 106 -3.23 15.24 3.93
N HIS A 107 -2.39 16.00 4.62
CA HIS A 107 -1.84 17.28 4.11
C HIS A 107 -1.14 17.11 2.76
N ALA A 108 -0.14 16.24 2.71
CA ALA A 108 0.64 16.05 1.50
C ALA A 108 -0.15 15.34 0.38
N ASN A 109 -1.02 14.38 0.73
CA ASN A 109 -1.85 13.69 -0.26
C ASN A 109 -2.93 14.61 -0.84
N LEU A 110 -3.44 15.57 -0.08
CA LEU A 110 -4.41 16.54 -0.57
C LEU A 110 -3.78 17.52 -1.57
N HIS A 111 -2.59 18.03 -1.29
CA HIS A 111 -1.83 18.78 -2.30
C HIS A 111 -1.54 17.94 -3.53
N LYS A 112 -1.08 16.70 -3.35
CA LYS A 112 -0.80 15.78 -4.45
C LYS A 112 -2.06 15.48 -5.29
N ALA A 113 -3.24 15.42 -4.66
CA ALA A 113 -4.50 15.27 -5.36
C ALA A 113 -4.79 16.51 -6.22
N LEU A 114 -4.62 17.71 -5.67
CA LEU A 114 -4.80 18.99 -6.39
C LEU A 114 -3.78 19.20 -7.52
N ASP A 115 -2.53 18.75 -7.36
CA ASP A 115 -1.47 18.86 -8.36
C ASP A 115 -1.78 18.11 -9.68
N ASN A 116 -2.84 17.28 -9.72
CA ASN A 116 -3.34 16.67 -10.96
C ASN A 116 -4.16 17.66 -11.81
N PHE A 117 -4.42 18.85 -11.30
CA PHE A 117 -5.26 19.88 -11.93
C PHE A 117 -4.49 21.19 -12.06
N SER A 118 -5.06 22.13 -12.79
CA SER A 118 -4.48 23.45 -13.05
C SER A 118 -5.51 24.56 -12.87
N GLN A 119 -5.06 25.82 -12.88
CA GLN A 119 -5.97 26.98 -12.93
C GLN A 119 -6.96 26.86 -14.10
N ASP A 120 -6.47 26.47 -15.29
CA ASP A 120 -7.33 26.26 -16.47
C ASP A 120 -8.39 25.19 -16.22
N THR A 121 -8.06 24.14 -15.45
CA THR A 121 -9.04 23.12 -15.06
C THR A 121 -10.13 23.72 -14.17
N LEU A 122 -9.78 24.57 -13.21
CA LEU A 122 -10.75 25.22 -12.32
C LEU A 122 -11.67 26.20 -13.05
N GLU A 123 -11.23 26.74 -14.19
CA GLU A 123 -11.94 27.72 -15.01
C GLU A 123 -12.66 27.12 -16.22
N MET A 124 -12.55 25.79 -16.44
CA MET A 124 -13.15 25.15 -17.62
C MET A 124 -14.68 25.09 -17.58
N CYS A 125 -15.29 25.14 -16.38
CA CYS A 125 -16.73 24.97 -16.18
C CYS A 125 -17.43 26.32 -15.96
N SER A 126 -18.56 26.55 -16.63
CA SER A 126 -19.38 27.75 -16.45
C SER A 126 -20.06 27.82 -15.09
N GLN A 127 -20.31 26.67 -14.46
CA GLN A 127 -20.80 26.54 -13.09
C GLN A 127 -19.61 26.46 -12.12
N GLU A 128 -18.83 27.55 -12.03
CA GLU A 128 -17.55 27.56 -11.31
C GLU A 128 -17.70 27.20 -9.83
N LYS A 129 -18.75 27.70 -9.16
CA LYS A 129 -18.96 27.49 -7.72
C LYS A 129 -19.18 26.01 -7.43
N GLU A 130 -20.08 25.37 -8.17
CA GLU A 130 -20.42 23.95 -8.04
C GLU A 130 -19.23 23.08 -8.40
N PHE A 131 -18.60 23.35 -9.54
CA PHE A 131 -17.49 22.56 -10.06
C PHE A 131 -16.30 22.57 -9.09
N ARG A 132 -15.86 23.75 -8.65
CA ARG A 132 -14.67 23.87 -7.79
C ARG A 132 -14.90 23.30 -6.39
N SER A 133 -16.09 23.51 -5.82
CA SER A 133 -16.46 22.95 -4.51
C SER A 133 -16.44 21.42 -4.52
N ILE A 134 -17.04 20.81 -5.54
CA ILE A 134 -17.09 19.36 -5.68
C ILE A 134 -15.72 18.78 -6.06
N LEU A 135 -14.94 19.47 -6.91
CA LEU A 135 -13.57 19.07 -7.23
C LEU A 135 -12.70 19.01 -5.98
N PHE A 136 -12.77 20.03 -5.11
CA PHE A 136 -12.02 20.02 -3.85
C PHE A 136 -12.49 18.88 -2.92
N ALA A 137 -13.80 18.67 -2.81
CA ALA A 137 -14.34 17.54 -2.05
C ALA A 137 -13.89 16.17 -2.60
N LEU A 138 -13.79 16.02 -3.92
CA LEU A 138 -13.24 14.82 -4.57
C LEU A 138 -11.75 14.64 -4.31
N CYS A 139 -10.96 15.72 -4.28
CA CYS A 139 -9.54 15.68 -3.90
C CYS A 139 -9.38 15.24 -2.45
N TYR A 140 -10.22 15.78 -1.54
CA TYR A 140 -10.25 15.36 -0.15
C TYR A 140 -10.64 13.90 0.01
N PHE A 141 -11.73 13.49 -0.66
CA PHE A 141 -12.16 12.09 -0.72
C PHE A 141 -11.01 11.17 -1.17
N HIS A 142 -10.34 11.50 -2.28
CA HIS A 142 -9.22 10.72 -2.80
C HIS A 142 -8.08 10.59 -1.78
N ALA A 143 -7.70 11.71 -1.15
CA ALA A 143 -6.66 11.71 -0.13
C ALA A 143 -7.05 10.86 1.10
N VAL A 144 -8.32 10.93 1.53
CA VAL A 144 -8.85 10.11 2.63
C VAL A 144 -8.81 8.62 2.28
N VAL A 145 -9.39 8.21 1.16
CA VAL A 145 -9.48 6.78 0.81
C VAL A 145 -8.11 6.15 0.57
N ALA A 146 -7.16 6.91 0.01
CA ALA A 146 -5.79 6.45 -0.22
C ALA A 146 -5.01 6.27 1.10
N GLU A 147 -5.11 7.23 2.04
CA GLU A 147 -4.38 7.17 3.30
C GLU A 147 -5.02 6.24 4.34
N ARG A 148 -6.34 6.04 4.26
CA ARG A 148 -7.10 5.22 5.21
C ARG A 148 -6.57 3.78 5.31
N ARG A 149 -5.90 3.26 4.27
CA ARG A 149 -5.22 1.94 4.27
C ARG A 149 -4.23 1.75 5.43
N LYS A 150 -3.67 2.83 5.98
CA LYS A 150 -2.71 2.75 7.10
C LYS A 150 -3.34 2.24 8.40
N PHE A 151 -4.66 2.33 8.54
CA PHE A 151 -5.38 1.84 9.72
C PHE A 151 -5.78 0.35 9.62
N GLY A 152 -5.24 -0.40 8.64
CA GLY A 152 -5.52 -1.82 8.46
C GLY A 152 -7.03 -2.09 8.30
N PRO A 153 -7.57 -3.17 8.89
CA PRO A 153 -9.00 -3.52 8.81
C PRO A 153 -9.97 -2.47 9.35
N GLN A 154 -9.53 -1.55 10.22
CA GLN A 154 -10.37 -0.43 10.66
C GLN A 154 -10.51 0.64 9.57
N GLY A 155 -9.54 0.71 8.67
CA GLY A 155 -9.56 1.55 7.49
C GLY A 155 -10.29 0.88 6.32
N TRP A 156 -9.73 -0.24 5.85
CA TRP A 156 -10.22 -1.08 4.77
C TRP A 156 -10.01 -2.55 5.10
N ASN A 157 -10.99 -3.41 4.83
CA ASN A 157 -10.82 -4.85 4.99
C ASN A 157 -9.74 -5.41 4.05
N ARG A 158 -9.56 -4.80 2.87
CA ARG A 158 -8.53 -5.16 1.89
C ARG A 158 -7.75 -3.96 1.36
N PRO A 159 -6.48 -4.12 0.95
CA PRO A 159 -5.72 -3.03 0.34
C PRO A 159 -6.16 -2.83 -1.11
N TYR A 160 -6.85 -1.71 -1.39
CA TYR A 160 -7.29 -1.35 -2.73
C TYR A 160 -6.29 -0.40 -3.43
N PRO A 161 -6.01 -0.60 -4.73
CA PRO A 161 -5.04 0.19 -5.47
C PRO A 161 -5.66 1.47 -6.08
N PHE A 162 -6.21 2.34 -5.24
CA PHE A 162 -6.76 3.62 -5.71
C PHE A 162 -5.67 4.48 -6.37
N SER A 163 -5.97 5.04 -7.52
CA SER A 163 -5.03 5.76 -8.38
C SER A 163 -5.47 7.20 -8.64
N THR A 164 -4.53 8.05 -9.07
CA THR A 164 -4.87 9.41 -9.53
C THR A 164 -5.71 9.40 -10.81
N GLY A 165 -5.70 8.29 -11.56
CA GLY A 165 -6.59 8.07 -12.69
C GLY A 165 -8.06 8.08 -12.26
N ASP A 166 -8.39 7.46 -11.12
CA ASP A 166 -9.76 7.41 -10.61
C ASP A 166 -10.27 8.82 -10.24
N LEU A 167 -9.41 9.64 -9.64
CA LEU A 167 -9.70 11.05 -9.31
C LEU A 167 -9.90 11.90 -10.57
N THR A 168 -8.96 11.87 -11.50
CA THR A 168 -9.00 12.69 -12.72
C THR A 168 -10.20 12.35 -13.60
N ILE A 169 -10.55 11.07 -13.75
CA ILE A 169 -11.75 10.64 -14.47
C ILE A 169 -13.02 11.09 -13.73
N SER A 170 -13.05 11.01 -12.40
CA SER A 170 -14.18 11.49 -11.60
C SER A 170 -14.45 12.99 -11.81
N VAL A 171 -13.40 13.81 -11.87
CA VAL A 171 -13.51 15.25 -12.15
C VAL A 171 -13.95 15.52 -13.60
N ASN A 172 -13.50 14.73 -14.57
CA ASN A 172 -13.98 14.82 -15.95
C ASN A 172 -15.48 14.47 -16.07
N VAL A 173 -15.93 13.45 -15.32
CA VAL A 173 -17.36 13.10 -15.24
C VAL A 173 -18.16 14.25 -14.64
N LEU A 174 -17.69 14.84 -13.54
CA LEU A 174 -18.30 16.02 -12.94
C LEU A 174 -18.44 17.16 -13.96
N TYR A 175 -17.38 17.48 -14.69
CA TYR A 175 -17.41 18.51 -15.73
C TYR A 175 -18.49 18.24 -16.78
N ASN A 176 -18.54 17.01 -17.31
CA ASN A 176 -19.51 16.64 -18.34
C ASN A 176 -20.97 16.80 -17.86
N TYR A 177 -21.26 16.43 -16.61
CA TYR A 177 -22.59 16.61 -16.04
C TYR A 177 -22.98 18.08 -15.88
N LEU A 178 -22.07 18.92 -15.39
CA LEU A 178 -22.33 20.35 -15.22
C LEU A 178 -22.40 21.10 -16.56
N GLN A 179 -21.81 20.58 -17.64
CA GLN A 179 -22.03 21.13 -18.97
C GLN A 179 -23.40 20.74 -19.55
N ALA A 180 -23.89 19.55 -19.23
CA ALA A 180 -25.15 19.03 -19.74
C ALA A 180 -26.39 19.53 -18.96
N SER A 181 -26.22 19.92 -17.69
CA SER A 181 -27.31 20.27 -16.78
C SER A 181 -26.95 21.46 -15.89
N SER A 182 -27.91 22.36 -15.67
CA SER A 182 -27.80 23.48 -14.73
C SER A 182 -27.98 23.09 -13.26
N LYS A 183 -28.29 21.83 -12.99
CA LYS A 183 -28.40 21.27 -11.64
C LYS A 183 -27.38 20.15 -11.47
N VAL A 184 -26.72 20.13 -10.32
CA VAL A 184 -25.81 19.06 -9.92
C VAL A 184 -26.61 17.77 -9.68
N PRO A 185 -26.35 16.67 -10.42
CA PRO A 185 -26.97 15.38 -10.18
C PRO A 185 -26.17 14.61 -9.12
N TYR A 186 -26.40 14.96 -7.85
CA TYR A 186 -25.62 14.43 -6.73
C TYR A 186 -25.64 12.89 -6.67
N ASP A 187 -26.79 12.26 -6.82
CA ASP A 187 -26.92 10.80 -6.69
C ASP A 187 -26.20 10.06 -7.82
N ASP A 188 -26.32 10.54 -9.07
CA ASP A 188 -25.60 9.97 -10.21
C ASP A 188 -24.09 10.14 -10.05
N LEU A 189 -23.64 11.31 -9.58
CA LEU A 189 -22.22 11.57 -9.35
C LEU A 189 -21.65 10.64 -8.26
N ARG A 190 -22.35 10.52 -7.11
CA ARG A 190 -21.96 9.60 -6.04
C ARG A 190 -21.93 8.16 -6.52
N TYR A 191 -22.91 7.75 -7.32
CA TYR A 191 -22.97 6.41 -7.89
C TYR A 191 -21.78 6.15 -8.83
N LEU A 192 -21.51 7.05 -9.78
CA LEU A 192 -20.41 6.86 -10.73
C LEU A 192 -19.05 6.85 -10.03
N VAL A 193 -18.81 7.78 -9.10
CA VAL A 193 -17.54 7.83 -8.37
C VAL A 193 -17.42 6.64 -7.42
N GLY A 194 -18.47 6.34 -6.65
CA GLY A 194 -18.44 5.34 -5.57
C GLY A 194 -18.57 3.91 -6.03
N GLU A 195 -19.44 3.61 -6.99
CA GLU A 195 -19.73 2.25 -7.45
C GLU A 195 -18.89 1.85 -8.67
N ILE A 196 -18.57 2.80 -9.55
CA ILE A 196 -17.87 2.51 -10.81
C ILE A 196 -16.38 2.84 -10.71
N MET A 197 -16.00 4.10 -10.45
CA MET A 197 -14.60 4.52 -10.47
C MET A 197 -13.82 3.88 -9.31
N TYR A 198 -14.20 4.19 -8.07
CA TYR A 198 -13.55 3.61 -6.89
C TYR A 198 -14.11 2.22 -6.58
N GLY A 199 -15.42 2.02 -6.72
CA GLY A 199 -16.08 0.74 -6.48
C GLY A 199 -15.68 -0.39 -7.42
N GLY A 200 -15.13 -0.07 -8.60
CA GLY A 200 -14.52 -1.06 -9.49
C GLY A 200 -13.32 -1.79 -8.88
N HIS A 201 -12.62 -1.14 -7.94
CA HIS A 201 -11.50 -1.74 -7.21
C HIS A 201 -11.96 -2.51 -5.96
N ILE A 202 -13.12 -2.17 -5.42
CA ILE A 202 -13.60 -2.65 -4.12
C ILE A 202 -14.33 -3.99 -4.28
N THR A 203 -13.78 -5.01 -3.62
CA THR A 203 -14.30 -6.38 -3.68
C THR A 203 -15.10 -6.80 -2.45
N ASP A 204 -15.05 -6.02 -1.37
CA ASP A 204 -15.77 -6.30 -0.12
C ASP A 204 -17.00 -5.37 0.00
N ASP A 205 -18.17 -5.93 0.34
CA ASP A 205 -19.42 -5.18 0.38
C ASP A 205 -19.46 -4.14 1.52
N TRP A 206 -18.79 -4.41 2.64
CA TRP A 206 -18.71 -3.45 3.75
C TRP A 206 -17.81 -2.26 3.39
N ASP A 207 -16.68 -2.53 2.73
CA ASP A 207 -15.83 -1.50 2.18
C ASP A 207 -16.55 -0.70 1.08
N ARG A 208 -17.39 -1.35 0.25
CA ARG A 208 -18.20 -0.67 -0.77
C ARG A 208 -19.19 0.31 -0.13
N ARG A 209 -19.87 -0.13 0.93
CA ARG A 209 -20.77 0.72 1.73
C ARG A 209 -20.01 1.90 2.34
N LEU A 210 -18.82 1.67 2.88
CA LEU A 210 -17.98 2.73 3.45
C LEU A 210 -17.61 3.79 2.39
N CYS A 211 -17.17 3.36 1.21
CA CYS A 211 -16.86 4.24 0.08
C CYS A 211 -18.06 5.10 -0.30
N ARG A 212 -19.24 4.50 -0.43
CA ARG A 212 -20.49 5.22 -0.72
C ARG A 212 -20.83 6.24 0.37
N THR A 213 -20.70 5.86 1.64
CA THR A 213 -21.00 6.73 2.78
C THR A 213 -20.13 7.99 2.77
N TYR A 214 -18.86 7.89 2.40
CA TYR A 214 -18.01 9.08 2.23
C TYR A 214 -18.56 10.06 1.20
N LEU A 215 -18.98 9.55 0.04
CA LEU A 215 -19.48 10.40 -1.03
C LEU A 215 -20.84 11.01 -0.67
N GLU A 216 -21.68 10.29 0.06
CA GLU A 216 -22.92 10.81 0.64
C GLU A 216 -22.65 11.97 1.61
N GLU A 217 -21.62 11.85 2.46
CA GLU A 217 -21.26 12.90 3.43
C GLU A 217 -20.55 14.10 2.80
N PHE A 218 -19.69 13.89 1.82
CA PHE A 218 -18.85 14.95 1.24
C PHE A 218 -19.49 15.68 0.07
N ILE A 219 -20.30 14.99 -0.74
CA ILE A 219 -20.89 15.56 -1.96
C ILE A 219 -22.39 15.60 -1.77
N LYS A 220 -22.93 16.69 -1.21
CA LYS A 220 -24.35 16.85 -0.92
C LYS A 220 -24.84 18.29 -1.15
N PRO A 221 -26.13 18.53 -1.41
CA PRO A 221 -26.64 19.86 -1.73
C PRO A 221 -26.22 20.96 -0.75
N GLU A 222 -26.16 20.62 0.54
CA GLU A 222 -25.80 21.49 1.65
C GLU A 222 -24.37 22.03 1.55
N MET A 223 -23.50 21.39 0.74
CA MET A 223 -22.12 21.85 0.54
C MET A 223 -22.03 23.24 -0.08
N LEU A 224 -23.03 23.63 -0.87
CA LEU A 224 -23.07 24.93 -1.54
C LEU A 224 -23.62 26.06 -0.64
N GLU A 225 -24.17 25.70 0.52
CA GLU A 225 -24.70 26.62 1.53
C GLU A 225 -23.59 27.15 2.46
N GLY A 226 -22.38 26.56 2.39
CA GLY A 226 -21.18 27.03 3.08
C GLY A 226 -21.00 26.50 4.51
N GLU A 227 -21.85 25.57 4.96
CA GLU A 227 -21.83 25.01 6.31
C GLU A 227 -21.14 23.64 6.41
N LEU A 228 -20.78 23.04 5.28
CA LEU A 228 -20.20 21.71 5.26
C LEU A 228 -18.74 21.71 5.75
N CYS A 229 -18.46 20.87 6.74
CA CYS A 229 -17.10 20.51 7.14
C CYS A 229 -16.74 19.13 6.59
N LEU A 230 -15.59 19.04 5.91
CA LEU A 230 -15.04 17.77 5.41
C LEU A 230 -14.48 16.91 6.55
N ALA A 231 -14.03 17.55 7.62
CA ALA A 231 -13.67 16.94 8.89
C ALA A 231 -13.85 17.95 10.04
N PRO A 232 -13.88 17.50 11.31
CA PRO A 232 -13.90 18.40 12.45
C PRO A 232 -12.76 19.43 12.37
N GLY A 233 -13.10 20.72 12.30
CA GLY A 233 -12.13 21.81 12.18
C GLY A 233 -11.59 22.05 10.78
N PHE A 234 -12.13 21.39 9.75
CA PHE A 234 -11.75 21.60 8.35
C PHE A 234 -13.00 21.86 7.49
N PRO A 235 -13.42 23.13 7.34
CA PRO A 235 -14.56 23.49 6.48
C PRO A 235 -14.24 23.23 5.00
N LEU A 236 -15.27 23.05 4.18
CA LEU A 236 -15.10 23.08 2.73
C LEU A 236 -14.72 24.52 2.31
N PRO A 237 -13.63 24.74 1.58
CA PRO A 237 -13.27 26.08 1.13
C PRO A 237 -14.31 26.62 0.16
N GLY A 238 -14.48 27.94 0.18
CA GLY A 238 -15.25 28.66 -0.84
C GLY A 238 -14.55 28.65 -2.20
N ASN A 239 -15.09 29.43 -3.14
CA ASN A 239 -14.50 29.53 -4.46
C ASN A 239 -13.14 30.26 -4.41
N MET A 240 -12.05 29.52 -4.61
CA MET A 240 -10.66 30.02 -4.65
C MET A 240 -10.00 29.68 -5.99
N ASP A 241 -8.88 30.34 -6.29
CA ASP A 241 -7.98 29.96 -7.37
C ASP A 241 -7.09 28.77 -6.95
N TYR A 242 -6.31 28.24 -7.89
CA TYR A 242 -5.45 27.07 -7.68
C TYR A 242 -4.49 27.30 -6.50
N ASN A 243 -3.78 28.42 -6.50
CA ASN A 243 -2.84 28.74 -5.43
C ASN A 243 -3.57 28.99 -4.10
N GLY A 244 -4.76 29.59 -4.13
CA GLY A 244 -5.61 29.78 -2.97
C GLY A 244 -6.03 28.46 -2.31
N TYR A 245 -6.32 27.41 -3.07
CA TYR A 245 -6.59 26.09 -2.49
C TYR A 245 -5.36 25.49 -1.80
N HIS A 246 -4.17 25.62 -2.39
CA HIS A 246 -2.94 25.17 -1.73
C HIS A 246 -2.71 25.94 -0.41
N GLN A 247 -2.80 27.26 -0.45
CA GLN A 247 -2.66 28.09 0.74
C GLN A 247 -3.71 27.77 1.81
N TYR A 248 -4.95 27.51 1.40
CA TYR A 248 -6.02 27.09 2.31
C TYR A 248 -5.69 25.78 3.03
N ILE A 249 -5.08 24.81 2.34
CA ILE A 249 -4.66 23.55 2.96
C ILE A 249 -3.57 23.83 4.01
N ASP A 250 -2.56 24.62 3.66
CA ASP A 250 -1.46 24.96 4.57
C ASP A 250 -1.96 25.68 5.83
N ASP A 251 -2.95 26.56 5.70
CA ASP A 251 -3.44 27.42 6.79
C ASP A 251 -4.57 26.80 7.63
N ALA A 252 -5.51 26.10 6.98
CA ALA A 252 -6.77 25.68 7.61
C ALA A 252 -6.81 24.20 7.99
N LEU A 253 -5.97 23.34 7.40
CA LEU A 253 -5.97 21.92 7.72
C LEU A 253 -5.47 21.70 9.14
N PRO A 254 -6.25 21.07 10.05
CA PRO A 254 -5.82 20.83 11.40
C PRO A 254 -4.69 19.78 11.44
N PRO A 255 -3.96 19.68 12.57
CA PRO A 255 -2.97 18.64 12.77
C PRO A 255 -3.53 17.24 12.48
N GLU A 256 -2.68 16.39 11.91
CA GLU A 256 -3.11 15.08 11.48
C GLU A 256 -3.71 14.27 12.64
N SER A 257 -4.93 13.76 12.42
CA SER A 257 -5.65 12.95 13.39
C SER A 257 -6.59 11.98 12.67
N PRO A 258 -7.01 10.87 13.32
CA PRO A 258 -8.00 9.96 12.77
C PRO A 258 -9.30 10.63 12.31
N TYR A 259 -9.68 11.76 12.92
CA TYR A 259 -10.88 12.50 12.54
C TYR A 259 -10.86 12.99 11.09
N LEU A 260 -9.69 13.35 10.55
CA LEU A 260 -9.55 13.75 9.15
C LEU A 260 -9.92 12.61 8.19
N TYR A 261 -9.82 11.37 8.66
CA TYR A 261 -10.23 10.18 7.92
C TYR A 261 -11.61 9.68 8.33
N GLY A 262 -12.41 10.42 9.10
CA GLY A 262 -13.69 9.91 9.63
C GLY A 262 -13.53 8.71 10.58
N LEU A 263 -12.42 8.63 11.32
CA LEU A 263 -12.16 7.61 12.33
C LEU A 263 -12.18 8.19 13.74
N HIS A 264 -12.45 7.34 14.72
CA HIS A 264 -12.29 7.66 16.12
C HIS A 264 -10.78 7.75 16.48
N PRO A 265 -10.35 8.65 17.38
CA PRO A 265 -8.95 8.81 17.79
C PRO A 265 -8.25 7.52 18.23
N ASN A 266 -8.99 6.57 18.82
CA ASN A 266 -8.43 5.28 19.22
C ASN A 266 -7.83 4.46 18.04
N ALA A 267 -8.20 4.74 16.79
CA ALA A 267 -7.59 4.11 15.63
C ALA A 267 -6.08 4.42 15.53
N GLU A 268 -5.65 5.59 16.02
CA GLU A 268 -4.25 5.97 16.07
C GLU A 268 -3.45 5.09 17.04
N ILE A 269 -4.04 4.69 18.18
CA ILE A 269 -3.40 3.82 19.16
C ILE A 269 -3.03 2.49 18.53
N GLY A 270 -3.96 1.86 17.81
CA GLY A 270 -3.71 0.60 17.11
C GLY A 270 -2.62 0.73 16.04
N PHE A 271 -2.69 1.77 15.22
CA PHE A 271 -1.70 2.06 14.19
C PHE A 271 -0.30 2.27 14.78
N LEU A 272 -0.16 3.12 15.80
CA LEU A 272 1.12 3.40 16.46
C LEU A 272 1.68 2.17 17.19
N THR A 273 0.82 1.35 17.78
CA THR A 273 1.22 0.09 18.43
C THR A 273 1.82 -0.86 17.40
N GLN A 274 1.13 -1.13 16.28
CA GLN A 274 1.64 -2.01 15.23
C GLN A 274 2.94 -1.49 14.61
N ARG A 275 3.04 -0.16 14.39
CA ARG A 275 4.28 0.46 13.89
C ARG A 275 5.44 0.28 14.88
N SER A 276 5.17 0.40 16.17
CA SER A 276 6.15 0.20 17.24
C SER A 276 6.58 -1.26 17.34
N GLU A 277 5.65 -2.21 17.27
CA GLU A 277 5.96 -3.65 17.24
C GLU A 277 6.83 -4.02 16.04
N ARG A 278 6.54 -3.48 14.85
CA ARG A 278 7.36 -3.70 13.65
C ARG A 278 8.77 -3.16 13.85
N LEU A 279 8.91 -1.95 14.39
CA LEU A 279 10.21 -1.36 14.71
C LEU A 279 10.99 -2.24 15.68
N LEU A 280 10.36 -2.66 16.78
CA LEU A 280 10.99 -3.51 17.79
C LEU A 280 11.41 -4.87 17.21
N ARG A 281 10.58 -5.48 16.35
CA ARG A 281 10.92 -6.72 15.65
C ARG A 281 12.15 -6.54 14.77
N THR A 282 12.21 -5.47 13.98
CA THR A 282 13.39 -5.17 13.16
C THR A 282 14.63 -4.94 14.02
N VAL A 283 14.51 -4.27 15.18
CA VAL A 283 15.63 -4.11 16.11
C VAL A 283 16.11 -5.46 16.67
N LEU A 284 15.18 -6.37 17.02
CA LEU A 284 15.51 -7.71 17.48
C LEU A 284 16.18 -8.56 16.39
N GLU A 285 15.77 -8.41 15.12
CA GLU A 285 16.41 -9.07 13.98
C GLU A 285 17.85 -8.59 13.75
N LEU A 286 18.17 -7.35 14.11
CA LEU A 286 19.51 -6.79 14.02
C LEU A 286 20.42 -7.19 15.19
N GLN A 287 19.88 -7.77 16.27
CA GLN A 287 20.71 -8.23 17.38
C GLN A 287 21.50 -9.49 16.99
N PRO A 288 22.79 -9.57 17.37
CA PRO A 288 23.58 -10.80 17.19
C PRO A 288 22.90 -11.93 17.96
N ARG A 289 22.51 -12.99 17.26
CA ARG A 289 21.99 -14.20 17.90
C ARG A 289 23.17 -15.00 18.47
N ASP A 290 23.57 -14.69 19.69
CA ASP A 290 24.43 -15.59 20.45
C ASP A 290 23.70 -16.93 20.66
N SER A 291 24.44 -18.02 20.52
CA SER A 291 23.98 -19.40 20.39
C SER A 291 23.38 -19.98 21.68
N SER A 292 22.30 -19.38 22.21
CA SER A 292 21.61 -19.83 23.42
C SER A 292 20.14 -20.20 23.19
N THR A 293 19.71 -20.35 21.94
CA THR A 293 18.31 -20.67 21.59
C THR A 293 17.92 -22.15 21.77
N GLY A 294 18.87 -23.06 22.01
CA GLY A 294 18.59 -24.50 22.08
C GLY A 294 17.74 -24.94 23.28
N GLN A 295 17.98 -24.39 24.47
CA GLN A 295 17.25 -24.79 25.68
C GLN A 295 15.81 -24.26 25.73
N GLY A 296 15.55 -23.06 25.18
CA GLY A 296 14.23 -22.45 25.21
C GLY A 296 13.20 -23.17 24.32
N VAL A 297 13.66 -23.77 23.21
CA VAL A 297 12.78 -24.51 22.29
C VAL A 297 12.26 -25.79 22.94
N GLN A 298 13.10 -26.50 23.68
CA GLN A 298 12.71 -27.75 24.33
C GLN A 298 11.67 -27.51 25.44
N THR A 299 11.88 -26.49 26.29
CA THR A 299 10.90 -26.11 27.31
C THR A 299 9.57 -25.63 26.72
N LEU A 300 9.61 -24.88 25.61
CA LEU A 300 8.40 -24.43 24.92
C LEU A 300 7.63 -25.59 24.30
N LEU A 301 8.34 -26.57 23.75
CA LEU A 301 7.76 -27.76 23.13
C LEU A 301 7.04 -28.62 24.16
N GLU A 302 7.66 -28.86 25.33
CA GLU A 302 7.03 -29.56 26.46
C GLU A 302 5.77 -28.82 26.94
N GLU A 303 5.82 -27.50 27.09
CA GLU A 303 4.67 -26.67 27.49
C GLU A 303 3.53 -26.74 26.45
N MET A 304 3.84 -26.76 25.16
CA MET A 304 2.84 -26.89 24.09
C MET A 304 2.19 -28.28 24.06
N LEU A 305 2.98 -29.35 24.26
CA LEU A 305 2.48 -30.72 24.34
C LEU A 305 1.56 -30.92 25.55
N GLU A 306 1.88 -30.30 26.69
CA GLU A 306 1.06 -30.38 27.90
C GLU A 306 -0.26 -29.61 27.77
N LYS A 307 -0.26 -28.47 27.07
CA LYS A 307 -1.47 -27.65 26.85
C LYS A 307 -2.40 -28.17 25.74
N LEU A 308 -1.95 -29.11 24.92
CA LEU A 308 -2.78 -29.69 23.86
C LEU A 308 -3.93 -30.50 24.48
N PRO A 309 -5.20 -30.16 24.15
CA PRO A 309 -6.34 -30.88 24.69
C PRO A 309 -6.34 -32.35 24.27
N GLU A 310 -7.01 -33.19 25.07
CA GLU A 310 -7.26 -34.58 24.73
C GLU A 310 -8.28 -34.69 23.59
N GLU A 311 -8.20 -35.79 22.84
CA GLU A 311 -9.13 -36.07 21.76
C GLU A 311 -10.54 -36.29 22.31
N PHE A 312 -11.54 -35.73 21.63
CA PHE A 312 -12.93 -35.98 21.91
C PHE A 312 -13.26 -37.46 21.69
N ASN A 313 -13.87 -38.12 22.67
CA ASN A 313 -14.39 -39.47 22.51
C ASN A 313 -15.65 -39.46 21.64
N MET A 314 -15.47 -39.62 20.34
CA MET A 314 -16.56 -39.58 19.37
C MET A 314 -17.63 -40.66 19.62
N ALA A 315 -17.24 -41.83 20.13
CA ALA A 315 -18.19 -42.91 20.42
C ALA A 315 -19.13 -42.52 21.58
N GLU A 316 -18.60 -41.90 22.64
CA GLU A 316 -19.40 -41.39 23.75
C GLU A 316 -20.29 -40.22 23.33
N LEU A 317 -19.74 -39.27 22.55
CA LEU A 317 -20.50 -38.13 22.05
C LEU A 317 -21.65 -38.56 21.14
N LEU A 318 -21.42 -39.52 20.24
CA LEU A 318 -22.46 -40.08 19.37
C LEU A 318 -23.56 -40.81 20.17
N ALA A 319 -23.19 -41.50 21.25
CA ALA A 319 -24.14 -42.20 22.11
C ALA A 319 -25.02 -41.26 22.94
N ARG A 320 -24.54 -40.04 23.23
CA ARG A 320 -25.27 -39.01 23.99
C ARG A 320 -26.27 -38.21 23.15
N VAL A 321 -26.22 -38.32 21.82
CA VAL A 321 -27.14 -37.62 20.93
C VAL A 321 -28.40 -38.46 20.74
N GLU A 322 -29.44 -38.13 21.50
CA GLU A 322 -30.76 -38.79 21.42
C GLU A 322 -31.49 -38.45 20.11
N GLU A 323 -31.38 -37.21 19.65
CA GLU A 323 -31.97 -36.74 18.39
C GLU A 323 -30.93 -36.03 17.52
N ARG A 324 -30.78 -36.48 16.26
CA ARG A 324 -29.82 -35.92 15.29
C ARG A 324 -30.34 -34.65 14.65
N THR A 325 -30.33 -33.57 15.44
CA THR A 325 -30.58 -32.22 14.91
C THR A 325 -29.39 -31.72 14.08
N PRO A 326 -29.59 -30.76 13.15
CA PRO A 326 -28.49 -30.16 12.39
C PRO A 326 -27.37 -29.60 13.27
N TYR A 327 -27.69 -28.99 14.42
CA TYR A 327 -26.69 -28.49 15.37
C TYR A 327 -25.85 -29.61 16.00
N ALA A 328 -26.48 -30.73 16.38
CA ALA A 328 -25.76 -31.87 16.93
C ALA A 328 -24.80 -32.49 15.91
N VAL A 329 -25.22 -32.57 14.64
CA VAL A 329 -24.36 -33.07 13.55
C VAL A 329 -23.16 -32.14 13.33
N VAL A 330 -23.37 -30.81 13.29
CA VAL A 330 -22.26 -29.85 13.14
C VAL A 330 -21.29 -29.93 14.32
N ALA A 331 -21.78 -30.01 15.56
CA ALA A 331 -20.92 -30.14 16.73
C ALA A 331 -20.05 -31.41 16.68
N LEU A 332 -20.62 -32.54 16.29
CA LEU A 332 -19.87 -33.79 16.11
C LEU A 332 -18.80 -33.66 15.01
N GLN A 333 -19.13 -33.05 13.88
CA GLN A 333 -18.16 -32.80 12.80
C GLN A 333 -17.01 -31.89 13.23
N GLU A 334 -17.30 -30.85 14.02
CA GLU A 334 -16.27 -29.97 14.56
C GLU A 334 -15.37 -30.71 15.57
N CYS A 335 -15.92 -31.61 16.39
CA CYS A 335 -15.13 -32.49 17.25
C CYS A 335 -14.20 -33.42 16.43
N GLU A 336 -14.70 -34.05 15.35
CA GLU A 336 -13.87 -34.89 14.47
C GLU A 336 -12.73 -34.09 13.82
N ARG A 337 -13.03 -32.87 13.33
CA ARG A 337 -12.03 -31.97 12.76
C ARG A 337 -11.00 -31.52 13.78
N MET A 338 -11.43 -31.21 15.00
CA MET A 338 -10.53 -30.83 16.09
C MET A 338 -9.62 -32.00 16.49
N ASN A 339 -10.15 -33.23 16.54
CA ASN A 339 -9.34 -34.42 16.76
C ASN A 339 -8.27 -34.60 15.67
N ALA A 340 -8.65 -34.45 14.39
CA ALA A 340 -7.68 -34.54 13.30
C ALA A 340 -6.57 -33.47 13.41
N LEU A 341 -6.93 -32.23 13.75
CA LEU A 341 -5.97 -31.14 13.95
C LEU A 341 -5.04 -31.39 15.15
N THR A 342 -5.61 -31.74 16.30
CA THR A 342 -4.84 -31.98 17.53
C THR A 342 -3.93 -33.20 17.41
N ALA A 343 -4.36 -34.26 16.74
CA ALA A 343 -3.53 -35.42 16.42
C ALA A 343 -2.34 -35.04 15.53
N GLU A 344 -2.56 -34.22 14.49
CA GLU A 344 -1.50 -33.72 13.61
C GLU A 344 -0.50 -32.84 14.37
N MET A 345 -0.99 -31.91 15.20
CA MET A 345 -0.14 -31.07 16.06
C MET A 345 0.70 -31.91 17.01
N ARG A 346 0.08 -32.91 17.67
CA ARG A 346 0.78 -33.81 18.60
C ARG A 346 1.84 -34.64 17.88
N ARG A 347 1.54 -35.16 16.68
CA ARG A 347 2.52 -35.87 15.84
C ARG A 347 3.70 -34.99 15.49
N SER A 348 3.45 -33.79 14.95
CA SER A 348 4.49 -32.86 14.51
C SER A 348 5.40 -32.41 15.66
N LEU A 349 4.82 -32.10 16.83
CA LEU A 349 5.60 -31.74 18.02
C LEU A 349 6.42 -32.91 18.56
N ALA A 350 5.88 -34.13 18.57
CA ALA A 350 6.62 -35.32 19.00
C ALA A 350 7.78 -35.64 18.04
N GLU A 351 7.59 -35.48 16.72
CA GLU A 351 8.66 -35.64 15.73
C GLU A 351 9.77 -34.60 15.93
N LEU A 352 9.41 -33.36 16.24
CA LEU A 352 10.38 -32.31 16.55
C LEU A 352 11.14 -32.62 17.85
N GLU A 353 10.46 -33.11 18.89
CA GLU A 353 11.11 -33.55 20.13
C GLU A 353 12.12 -34.68 19.87
N LEU A 354 11.75 -35.65 19.04
CA LEU A 354 12.62 -36.76 18.64
C LEU A 354 13.80 -36.29 17.78
N GLY A 355 13.61 -35.29 16.92
CA GLY A 355 14.67 -34.73 16.08
C GLY A 355 15.65 -33.82 16.84
N LEU A 356 15.26 -33.30 18.00
CA LEU A 356 16.13 -32.53 18.90
C LEU A 356 16.95 -33.41 19.86
N LYS A 357 16.51 -34.65 20.09
CA LYS A 357 17.23 -35.69 20.85
C LYS A 357 18.25 -36.39 19.95
#